data_AF-A0A1Q3EFZ9-F1
#
_entry.id   AF-A0A1Q3EFZ9-F1
#
_cell.length_a   1.000
_cell.length_b   1.000
_cell.length_c   1.000
_cell.angle_alpha   90.00
_cell.angle_beta   90.00
_cell.angle_gamma   90.00
#
_symmetry.space_group_name_H-M   'P 1'
#
loop_
_entity.id
_entity.type
_entity.pdbx_description
1 polymer ?
#
loop_
_entity_poly.entity_id
_entity_poly.type
_entity_poly.pdbx_seq_one_letter_code
_entity_poly.pdbx_strand_id
1 'polypeptide(L)'
;MSNSPAKVLLNPPFRAEHVGSLIRPKPLFDKRCELEKGKCSLDDLKEAESDAVKHVVELQRSLGIKSITDGEVKKASFYDGVFEKLDGMVFMPARPINEFKRYLPHIAMLYAAGVPSDATFYCNGKIKRTKPFYVEEFKAIKSVVPPEEVKNIKINMCPPSWWHHRHGSDLAYDLNVYKNDDEFFDDLGVAYRAEFRELYELGCRNIQLDDPTFAFFCYEPTVSGMREAGVDPEKLLDTYIRSINVCTQGRPSDLRVGLHMCRGNYKGLHFCEGGYDPIAEKVFVGLDVDTLYLEFDDERSGSFDPLKYIPLNKMVVLGLVTSKNPKLEHMDDLKRRVDEAATAMSTDNPLRSKVTALNQLCISPQCGFASVWQGNPITEEEEKKKLALIDARNGVASSSLEARGVSFPGLVHYPPPNSGYLIDLQGLCLQPLQR
;
A
#
# COMPACT_ATOMS: atom_id res chain seq x y z
N MET A 1 -21.34 -21.58 -27.35
CA MET A 1 -21.39 -21.16 -25.94
C MET A 1 -21.29 -19.64 -25.93
N SER A 2 -22.27 -18.95 -25.35
CA SER A 2 -22.45 -17.51 -25.53
C SER A 2 -21.30 -16.70 -24.92
N ASN A 3 -20.69 -15.82 -25.72
CA ASN A 3 -19.86 -14.71 -25.26
C ASN A 3 -20.72 -13.77 -24.41
N SER A 4 -20.83 -14.04 -23.11
CA SER A 4 -21.27 -13.01 -22.17
C SER A 4 -20.17 -11.94 -22.11
N PRO A 5 -20.49 -10.65 -22.27
CA PRO A 5 -19.52 -9.59 -22.07
C PRO A 5 -18.92 -9.72 -20.67
N ALA A 6 -17.60 -9.60 -20.55
CA ALA A 6 -16.89 -9.68 -19.28
C ALA A 6 -17.55 -8.75 -18.25
N LYS A 7 -18.08 -9.34 -17.18
CA LYS A 7 -18.73 -8.60 -16.10
C LYS A 7 -17.74 -7.57 -15.55
N VAL A 8 -18.06 -6.29 -15.67
CA VAL A 8 -17.25 -5.19 -15.14
C VAL A 8 -17.13 -5.37 -13.63
N LEU A 9 -15.92 -5.65 -13.13
CA LEU A 9 -15.62 -5.94 -11.72
C LEU A 9 -15.51 -4.67 -10.85
N LEU A 10 -16.13 -3.55 -11.24
CA LEU A 10 -16.08 -2.30 -10.47
C LEU A 10 -17.05 -2.33 -9.28
N ASN A 11 -16.65 -3.06 -8.24
CA ASN A 11 -17.28 -2.99 -6.92
C ASN A 11 -16.25 -3.45 -5.86
N PRO A 12 -15.56 -2.46 -5.25
CA PRO A 12 -14.11 -2.21 -5.29
C PRO A 12 -13.21 -3.09 -6.20
N PRO A 13 -12.08 -2.60 -6.74
CA PRO A 13 -11.57 -1.22 -6.68
C PRO A 13 -12.39 -0.27 -7.58
N PHE A 14 -12.19 1.03 -7.41
CA PHE A 14 -12.82 2.07 -8.24
C PHE A 14 -11.87 2.58 -9.34
N ARG A 15 -12.40 3.29 -10.34
CA ARG A 15 -11.57 3.85 -11.43
C ARG A 15 -10.57 4.89 -10.91
N ALA A 16 -11.02 5.73 -9.98
CA ALA A 16 -10.18 6.65 -9.23
C ALA A 16 -9.92 6.02 -7.85
N GLU A 17 -8.67 5.72 -7.57
CA GLU A 17 -8.19 5.11 -6.33
C GLU A 17 -7.09 5.97 -5.72
N HIS A 18 -6.81 5.74 -4.45
CA HIS A 18 -5.59 6.21 -3.80
C HIS A 18 -5.06 5.06 -2.94
N VAL A 19 -3.78 5.06 -2.61
CA VAL A 19 -3.18 3.90 -1.92
C VAL A 19 -3.72 3.73 -0.50
N GLY A 20 -3.78 4.79 0.31
CA GLY A 20 -4.23 4.67 1.69
C GLY A 20 -3.91 5.92 2.50
N SER A 21 -2.66 6.00 2.95
CA SER A 21 -2.18 7.11 3.78
C SER A 21 -2.34 8.50 3.14
N LEU A 22 -2.79 9.46 3.96
CA LEU A 22 -2.95 10.87 3.62
C LEU A 22 -2.11 11.74 4.56
N ILE A 23 -1.84 12.98 4.15
CA ILE A 23 -1.17 14.00 4.95
C ILE A 23 -1.96 14.21 6.26
N ARG A 24 -1.25 14.19 7.38
CA ARG A 24 -1.87 14.45 8.69
C ARG A 24 -2.31 15.91 8.73
N PRO A 25 -3.58 16.21 9.05
CA PRO A 25 -4.03 17.57 9.22
C PRO A 25 -3.18 18.32 10.25
N LYS A 26 -2.98 19.62 10.05
CA LYS A 26 -2.09 20.44 10.89
C LYS A 26 -2.29 20.24 12.41
N PRO A 27 -3.52 20.20 12.95
CA PRO A 27 -3.72 19.98 14.39
C PRO A 27 -3.11 18.67 14.90
N LEU A 28 -3.26 17.58 14.16
CA LEU A 28 -2.67 16.28 14.52
C LEU A 28 -1.15 16.29 14.32
N PHE A 29 -0.65 16.91 13.26
CA PHE A 29 0.79 17.05 13.02
C PHE A 29 1.49 17.80 14.16
N ASP A 30 0.93 18.94 14.58
CA ASP A 30 1.46 19.74 15.68
C ASP A 30 1.42 18.94 17.00
N LYS A 31 0.34 18.18 17.23
CA LYS A 31 0.22 17.31 18.42
C LYS A 31 1.26 16.18 18.43
N ARG A 32 1.56 15.58 17.28
CA ARG A 32 2.63 14.56 17.17
C ARG A 32 4.02 15.18 17.38
N CYS A 33 4.24 16.40 16.92
CA CYS A 33 5.44 17.17 17.26
C CYS A 33 5.56 17.45 18.77
N GLU A 34 4.45 17.68 19.47
CA GLU A 34 4.44 17.82 20.94
C GLU A 34 4.80 16.51 21.63
N LEU A 35 4.25 15.39 21.16
CA LEU A 35 4.53 14.06 21.68
C LEU A 35 6.00 13.68 21.55
N GLU A 36 6.64 13.91 20.39
CA GLU A 36 8.08 13.67 20.22
C GLU A 36 8.95 14.54 21.14
N LYS A 37 8.44 15.70 21.57
CA LYS A 37 9.12 16.60 22.53
C LYS A 37 8.77 16.27 23.98
N GLY A 38 8.02 15.20 24.25
CA GLY A 38 7.56 14.81 25.58
C GLY A 38 6.59 15.81 26.22
N LYS A 39 5.91 16.64 25.41
CA LYS A 39 4.97 17.67 25.90
C LYS A 39 3.54 17.17 26.09
N CYS A 40 3.22 16.00 25.54
CA CYS A 40 1.95 15.33 25.72
C CYS A 40 2.17 13.81 25.71
N SER A 41 1.15 13.06 26.14
CA SER A 41 1.12 11.60 26.15
C SER A 41 0.44 11.05 24.90
N LEU A 42 0.53 9.73 24.69
CA LEU A 42 -0.23 9.04 23.64
C LEU A 42 -1.74 9.21 23.81
N ASP A 43 -2.23 9.25 25.05
CA ASP A 43 -3.66 9.43 25.32
C ASP A 43 -4.15 10.82 24.89
N ASP A 44 -3.28 11.83 24.94
CA ASP A 44 -3.58 13.18 24.47
C ASP A 44 -3.71 13.28 22.94
N LEU A 45 -3.32 12.24 22.18
CA LEU A 45 -3.53 12.20 20.73
C LEU A 45 -4.97 11.80 20.35
N LYS A 46 -5.70 11.08 21.21
CA LYS A 46 -6.94 10.38 20.81
C LYS A 46 -8.00 11.29 20.19
N GLU A 47 -8.18 12.48 20.75
CA GLU A 47 -9.13 13.47 20.23
C GLU A 47 -8.68 14.00 18.87
N ALA A 48 -7.43 14.47 18.77
CA ALA A 48 -6.84 14.97 17.53
C ALA A 48 -6.82 13.91 16.41
N GLU A 49 -6.60 12.65 16.76
CA GLU A 49 -6.67 11.51 15.84
C GLU A 49 -8.10 11.25 15.35
N SER A 50 -9.08 11.31 16.25
CA SER A 50 -10.48 11.11 15.89
C SER A 50 -10.99 12.22 14.99
N ASP A 51 -10.59 13.47 15.25
CA ASP A 51 -10.92 14.61 14.40
C ASP A 51 -10.18 14.57 13.06
N ALA A 52 -8.94 14.12 13.04
CA ALA A 52 -8.21 13.89 11.79
C ALA A 52 -8.91 12.84 10.91
N VAL A 53 -9.41 11.75 11.48
CA VAL A 53 -10.18 10.74 10.72
C VAL A 53 -11.42 11.36 10.09
N LYS A 54 -12.22 12.13 10.86
CA LYS A 54 -13.40 12.83 10.31
C LYS A 54 -13.01 13.75 9.16
N HIS A 55 -11.95 14.54 9.36
CA HIS A 55 -11.46 15.50 8.39
C HIS A 55 -11.05 14.84 7.07
N VAL A 56 -10.21 13.79 7.13
CA VAL A 56 -9.72 13.14 5.91
C VAL A 56 -10.81 12.32 5.21
N VAL A 57 -11.76 11.74 5.94
CA VAL A 57 -12.94 11.08 5.33
C VAL A 57 -13.77 12.11 4.56
N GLU A 58 -14.08 13.26 5.16
CA GLU A 58 -14.83 14.31 4.47
C GLU A 58 -14.04 14.91 3.29
N LEU A 59 -12.72 15.02 3.42
CA LEU A 59 -11.85 15.42 2.31
C LEU A 59 -12.04 14.52 1.09
N GLN A 60 -11.89 13.21 1.28
CA GLN A 60 -12.05 12.22 0.21
C GLN A 60 -13.44 12.30 -0.43
N ARG A 61 -14.49 12.41 0.39
CA ARG A 61 -15.89 12.50 -0.06
C ARG A 61 -16.17 13.78 -0.85
N SER A 62 -15.66 14.93 -0.38
CA SER A 62 -15.78 16.22 -1.08
C SER A 62 -15.13 16.17 -2.48
N LEU A 63 -14.03 15.42 -2.61
CA LEU A 63 -13.32 15.17 -3.86
C LEU A 63 -13.92 14.04 -4.70
N GLY A 64 -15.02 13.41 -4.26
CA GLY A 64 -15.70 12.37 -5.05
C GLY A 64 -14.96 11.03 -5.09
N ILE A 65 -13.90 10.89 -4.27
CA ILE A 65 -13.16 9.65 -4.11
C ILE A 65 -14.05 8.64 -3.39
N LYS A 66 -14.28 7.50 -4.04
CA LYS A 66 -15.17 6.46 -3.52
C LYS A 66 -14.46 5.52 -2.55
N SER A 67 -13.21 5.15 -2.79
CA SER A 67 -12.43 4.36 -1.83
C SER A 67 -12.15 5.26 -0.62
N ILE A 68 -12.80 5.01 0.51
CA ILE A 68 -12.64 5.83 1.72
C ILE A 68 -11.70 5.12 2.69
N THR A 69 -10.62 5.76 3.10
CA THR A 69 -9.75 5.30 4.20
C THR A 69 -9.77 6.28 5.36
N ASP A 70 -9.17 5.90 6.49
CA ASP A 70 -8.87 6.82 7.59
C ASP A 70 -7.60 7.67 7.33
N GLY A 71 -7.06 7.64 6.11
CA GLY A 71 -5.78 8.27 5.76
C GLY A 71 -4.59 7.71 6.55
N GLU A 72 -4.76 6.57 7.24
CA GLU A 72 -3.81 5.97 8.18
C GLU A 72 -3.33 6.98 9.25
N VAL A 73 -4.09 8.03 9.54
CA VAL A 73 -3.62 9.20 10.31
C VAL A 73 -3.20 8.85 11.75
N LYS A 74 -3.73 7.75 12.29
CA LYS A 74 -3.40 7.22 13.62
C LYS A 74 -2.07 6.46 13.66
N LYS A 75 -1.59 5.95 12.52
CA LYS A 75 -0.35 5.19 12.45
C LYS A 75 0.87 6.10 12.51
N ALA A 76 1.92 5.67 13.19
CA ALA A 76 3.23 6.32 13.13
C ALA A 76 3.98 5.90 11.85
N SER A 77 3.89 4.62 11.50
CA SER A 77 4.38 4.01 10.26
C SER A 77 3.30 3.14 9.63
N PHE A 78 3.30 3.01 8.30
CA PHE A 78 2.26 2.24 7.57
C PHE A 78 2.08 0.79 8.07
N TYR A 79 3.16 0.19 8.58
CA TYR A 79 3.20 -1.19 9.06
C TYR A 79 2.70 -1.38 10.50
N ASP A 80 2.33 -0.31 11.22
CA ASP A 80 1.75 -0.42 12.56
C ASP A 80 0.34 -1.04 12.49
N GLY A 81 -0.03 -1.86 13.48
CA GLY A 81 -1.41 -2.33 13.69
C GLY A 81 -1.57 -3.83 13.86
N VAL A 82 -0.63 -4.64 13.37
CA VAL A 82 -0.77 -6.11 13.32
C VAL A 82 0.05 -6.79 14.42
N PHE A 83 1.38 -6.70 14.33
CA PHE A 83 2.28 -7.57 15.10
C PHE A 83 2.27 -7.26 16.60
N GLU A 84 1.99 -6.01 17.00
CA GLU A 84 1.83 -5.64 18.40
C GLU A 84 0.53 -6.15 19.04
N LYS A 85 -0.41 -6.63 18.21
CA LYS A 85 -1.71 -7.14 18.63
C LYS A 85 -1.79 -8.67 18.55
N LEU A 86 -0.71 -9.35 18.16
CA LEU A 86 -0.59 -10.80 18.07
C LEU A 86 0.09 -11.40 19.31
N ASP A 87 -0.51 -12.42 19.90
CA ASP A 87 0.20 -13.28 20.87
C ASP A 87 1.34 -14.00 20.15
N GLY A 88 2.43 -14.29 20.88
CA GLY A 88 3.63 -14.94 20.32
C GLY A 88 4.58 -13.99 19.61
N MET A 89 4.16 -12.76 19.29
CA MET A 89 5.02 -11.70 18.77
C MET A 89 5.50 -10.79 19.91
N VAL A 90 6.82 -10.61 20.03
CA VAL A 90 7.45 -9.80 21.06
C VAL A 90 8.13 -8.60 20.44
N PHE A 91 7.79 -7.41 20.94
CA PHE A 91 8.44 -6.17 20.53
C PHE A 91 9.86 -6.10 21.08
N MET A 92 10.81 -5.81 20.20
CA MET A 92 12.22 -5.59 20.49
C MET A 92 12.56 -4.14 20.14
N PRO A 93 12.74 -3.25 21.12
CA PRO A 93 12.91 -1.82 20.86
C PRO A 93 14.25 -1.45 20.22
N ALA A 94 15.27 -2.30 20.36
CA ALA A 94 16.62 -2.03 19.88
C ALA A 94 17.30 -3.36 19.47
N ARG A 95 16.98 -3.85 18.27
CA ARG A 95 17.71 -4.98 17.69
C ARG A 95 18.92 -4.47 16.92
N PRO A 96 20.13 -5.02 17.12
CA PRO A 96 21.32 -4.60 16.39
C PRO A 96 21.12 -4.60 14.88
N ILE A 97 21.52 -3.52 14.19
CA ILE A 97 21.26 -3.38 12.73
C ILE A 97 21.95 -4.48 11.91
N ASN A 98 23.04 -5.06 12.43
CA ASN A 98 23.79 -6.13 11.78
C ASN A 98 23.04 -7.47 11.75
N GLU A 99 21.98 -7.62 12.54
CA GLU A 99 21.07 -8.78 12.52
C GLU A 99 19.96 -8.64 11.46
N PHE A 100 19.78 -7.46 10.87
CA PHE A 100 18.85 -7.25 9.76
C PHE A 100 19.50 -7.64 8.44
N LYS A 101 18.69 -8.10 7.49
CA LYS A 101 19.15 -8.48 6.15
C LYS A 101 19.62 -7.26 5.35
N ARG A 102 20.93 -7.09 5.23
CA ARG A 102 21.58 -5.92 4.60
C ARG A 102 21.33 -5.79 3.11
N TYR A 103 20.95 -6.87 2.42
CA TYR A 103 20.58 -6.80 1.00
C TYR A 103 19.27 -6.04 0.77
N LEU A 104 18.52 -5.72 1.83
CA LEU A 104 17.33 -4.87 1.72
C LEU A 104 17.73 -3.40 1.62
N PRO A 105 17.20 -2.64 0.64
CA PRO A 105 17.72 -1.32 0.33
C PRO A 105 17.56 -0.32 1.48
N HIS A 106 16.43 -0.37 2.20
CA HIS A 106 16.20 0.49 3.36
C HIS A 106 17.11 0.11 4.55
N ILE A 107 17.46 -1.17 4.73
CA ILE A 107 18.40 -1.62 5.76
C ILE A 107 19.83 -1.25 5.38
N ALA A 108 20.21 -1.40 4.11
CA ALA A 108 21.49 -0.95 3.58
C ALA A 108 21.72 0.55 3.86
N MET A 109 20.69 1.37 3.65
CA MET A 109 20.71 2.79 3.96
C MET A 109 20.90 3.07 5.46
N LEU A 110 20.15 2.39 6.34
CA LEU A 110 20.31 2.53 7.79
C LEU A 110 21.73 2.14 8.26
N TYR A 111 22.27 1.05 7.72
CA TYR A 111 23.63 0.61 7.99
C TYR A 111 24.66 1.65 7.54
N ALA A 112 24.53 2.18 6.31
CA ALA A 112 25.40 3.22 5.78
C ALA A 112 25.34 4.53 6.58
N ALA A 113 24.18 4.84 7.17
CA ALA A 113 23.97 5.98 8.05
C ALA A 113 24.51 5.75 9.49
N GLY A 114 25.07 4.58 9.78
CA GLY A 114 25.63 4.27 11.10
C GLY A 114 24.59 4.08 12.20
N VAL A 115 23.33 3.77 11.84
CA VAL A 115 22.26 3.49 12.81
C VAL A 115 22.62 2.20 13.57
N PRO A 116 22.75 2.22 14.91
CA PRO A 116 23.27 1.06 15.66
C PRO A 116 22.25 -0.07 15.78
N SER A 117 20.97 0.28 15.87
CA SER A 117 19.85 -0.64 16.09
C SER A 117 18.55 -0.05 15.59
N ASP A 118 17.57 -0.90 15.29
CA ASP A 118 16.21 -0.50 14.94
C ASP A 118 15.19 -1.34 15.72
N ALA A 119 13.97 -0.83 15.83
CA ALA A 119 12.88 -1.51 16.50
C ALA A 119 12.31 -2.64 15.61
N THR A 120 11.84 -3.72 16.23
CA THR A 120 11.30 -4.86 15.50
C THR A 120 10.39 -5.78 16.32
N PHE A 121 9.88 -6.84 15.70
CA PHE A 121 9.20 -7.94 16.36
C PHE A 121 9.93 -9.26 16.10
N TYR A 122 10.01 -10.08 17.14
CA TYR A 122 10.49 -11.46 17.09
C TYR A 122 9.39 -12.38 17.59
N CYS A 123 9.20 -13.53 16.93
CA CYS A 123 8.19 -14.50 17.32
C CYS A 123 8.79 -15.57 18.25
N ASN A 124 8.40 -15.59 19.53
CA ASN A 124 8.91 -16.57 20.51
C ASN A 124 7.83 -17.52 21.05
N GLY A 125 6.65 -17.53 20.44
CA GLY A 125 5.54 -18.39 20.82
C GLY A 125 4.54 -18.55 19.69
N LYS A 126 3.62 -19.52 19.80
CA LYS A 126 2.61 -19.76 18.75
C LYS A 126 1.73 -18.52 18.56
N ILE A 127 1.65 -18.07 17.32
CA ILE A 127 0.87 -16.91 16.92
C ILE A 127 -0.61 -17.16 17.13
N LYS A 128 -1.26 -16.26 17.86
CA LYS A 128 -2.71 -16.25 18.03
C LYS A 128 -3.24 -14.83 18.00
N ARG A 129 -4.34 -14.63 17.27
CA ARG A 129 -5.11 -13.39 17.32
C ARG A 129 -6.10 -13.45 18.49
N THR A 130 -5.76 -12.80 19.61
CA THR A 130 -6.63 -12.68 20.79
C THR A 130 -7.45 -11.39 20.84
N LYS A 131 -7.12 -10.44 19.96
CA LYS A 131 -7.78 -9.13 19.80
C LYS A 131 -7.68 -8.68 18.33
N PRO A 132 -8.58 -7.81 17.87
CA PRO A 132 -8.57 -7.35 16.48
C PRO A 132 -7.40 -6.42 16.14
N PHE A 133 -7.06 -6.37 14.85
CA PHE A 133 -5.96 -5.54 14.31
C PHE A 133 -6.44 -4.16 13.88
N TYR A 134 -7.49 -4.09 13.07
CA TYR A 134 -7.98 -2.88 12.41
C TYR A 134 -9.51 -2.71 12.53
N VAL A 135 -10.18 -3.55 13.32
CA VAL A 135 -11.63 -3.47 13.53
C VAL A 135 -12.06 -2.13 14.11
N GLU A 136 -11.30 -1.57 15.05
CA GLU A 136 -11.66 -0.29 15.68
C GLU A 136 -11.46 0.89 14.72
N GLU A 137 -10.44 0.81 13.88
CA GLU A 137 -10.15 1.73 12.78
C GLU A 137 -11.30 1.68 11.75
N PHE A 138 -11.75 0.49 11.35
CA PHE A 138 -12.92 0.33 10.48
C PHE A 138 -14.20 0.90 11.12
N LYS A 139 -14.46 0.62 12.40
CA LYS A 139 -15.62 1.18 13.13
C LYS A 139 -15.56 2.70 13.19
N ALA A 140 -14.37 3.28 13.33
CA ALA A 140 -14.20 4.73 13.36
C ALA A 140 -14.55 5.38 12.02
N ILE A 141 -14.17 4.78 10.88
CA ILE A 141 -14.58 5.27 9.56
C ILE A 141 -16.10 5.05 9.37
N LYS A 142 -16.59 3.86 9.73
CA LYS A 142 -18.00 3.48 9.61
C LYS A 142 -18.94 4.42 10.36
N SER A 143 -18.52 4.99 11.48
CA SER A 143 -19.35 5.90 12.28
C SER A 143 -19.50 7.30 11.68
N VAL A 144 -18.66 7.66 10.70
CA VAL A 144 -18.63 9.00 10.08
C VAL A 144 -19.05 9.01 8.61
N VAL A 145 -19.26 7.82 8.00
CA VAL A 145 -19.82 7.69 6.64
C VAL A 145 -21.29 7.28 6.70
N PRO A 146 -22.10 7.64 5.69
CA PRO A 146 -23.47 7.16 5.62
C PRO A 146 -23.53 5.64 5.34
N PRO A 147 -24.61 4.93 5.74
CA PRO A 147 -24.71 3.47 5.64
C PRO A 147 -24.42 2.89 4.23
N GLU A 148 -24.80 3.59 3.18
CA GLU A 148 -24.59 3.19 1.78
C GLU A 148 -23.13 3.25 1.33
N GLU A 149 -22.28 4.01 2.03
CA GLU A 149 -20.84 4.16 1.75
C GLU A 149 -19.97 3.21 2.57
N VAL A 150 -20.52 2.47 3.55
CA VAL A 150 -19.76 1.52 4.39
C VAL A 150 -19.01 0.48 3.55
N LYS A 151 -19.62 0.00 2.46
CA LYS A 151 -18.98 -0.94 1.52
C LYS A 151 -17.80 -0.35 0.74
N ASN A 152 -17.67 0.97 0.70
CA ASN A 152 -16.59 1.65 0.02
C ASN A 152 -15.38 1.91 0.93
N ILE A 153 -15.50 1.62 2.24
CA ILE A 153 -14.39 1.72 3.18
C ILE A 153 -13.31 0.71 2.78
N LYS A 154 -12.06 1.19 2.69
CA LYS A 154 -10.86 0.40 2.46
C LYS A 154 -9.97 0.42 3.70
N ILE A 155 -9.49 -0.75 4.11
CA ILE A 155 -8.53 -0.90 5.22
C ILE A 155 -7.15 -1.28 4.69
N ASN A 156 -6.16 -0.47 5.06
CA ASN A 156 -4.75 -0.67 4.73
C ASN A 156 -4.02 -1.40 5.85
N MET A 157 -3.42 -2.55 5.53
CA MET A 157 -2.78 -3.43 6.52
C MET A 157 -1.33 -3.74 6.15
N CYS A 158 -0.52 -3.90 7.19
CA CYS A 158 0.81 -4.48 7.06
C CYS A 158 0.74 -5.92 6.51
N PRO A 159 1.64 -6.34 5.61
CA PRO A 159 1.67 -7.71 5.10
C PRO A 159 2.26 -8.70 6.13
N PRO A 160 1.89 -9.99 6.05
CA PRO A 160 2.37 -11.02 6.97
C PRO A 160 3.90 -11.24 6.89
N SER A 161 4.51 -10.95 5.74
CA SER A 161 5.93 -11.13 5.45
C SER A 161 6.84 -10.08 6.09
N TRP A 162 6.30 -8.97 6.61
CA TRP A 162 7.08 -7.75 6.89
C TRP A 162 8.31 -7.96 7.77
N TRP A 163 8.16 -8.62 8.92
CA TRP A 163 9.27 -8.88 9.83
C TRP A 163 10.10 -10.09 9.42
N HIS A 164 9.49 -11.10 8.79
CA HIS A 164 10.24 -12.21 8.22
C HIS A 164 11.24 -11.73 7.18
N HIS A 165 10.82 -10.83 6.29
CA HIS A 165 11.67 -10.26 5.25
C HIS A 165 12.92 -9.57 5.80
N ARG A 166 12.80 -8.88 6.93
CA ARG A 166 13.91 -8.18 7.58
C ARG A 166 14.91 -9.08 8.29
N HIS A 167 14.51 -10.30 8.64
CA HIS A 167 15.28 -11.17 9.55
C HIS A 167 15.55 -12.57 9.03
N GLY A 168 14.81 -13.06 8.05
CA GLY A 168 14.84 -14.45 7.60
C GLY A 168 14.38 -15.45 8.66
N SER A 169 14.31 -16.72 8.28
CA SER A 169 13.87 -17.82 9.14
C SER A 169 14.71 -17.97 10.41
N ASP A 170 15.98 -17.58 10.34
CA ASP A 170 16.96 -17.69 11.42
C ASP A 170 16.67 -16.72 12.58
N LEU A 171 16.02 -15.59 12.31
CA LEU A 171 15.90 -14.49 13.27
C LEU A 171 14.50 -13.88 13.34
N ALA A 172 13.54 -14.34 12.53
CA ALA A 172 12.15 -13.87 12.58
C ALA A 172 11.33 -14.58 13.68
N TYR A 173 11.66 -15.85 13.97
CA TYR A 173 10.94 -16.68 14.92
C TYR A 173 11.85 -17.71 15.60
N ASP A 174 11.41 -18.25 16.74
CA ASP A 174 12.11 -19.30 17.48
C ASP A 174 11.92 -20.67 16.80
N LEU A 175 13.02 -21.33 16.43
CA LEU A 175 13.04 -22.65 15.79
C LEU A 175 12.52 -23.79 16.71
N ASN A 176 12.40 -23.54 18.01
CA ASN A 176 11.73 -24.45 18.93
C ASN A 176 10.20 -24.34 18.82
N VAL A 177 9.69 -23.20 18.36
CA VAL A 177 8.24 -22.94 18.18
C VAL A 177 7.78 -23.31 16.78
N TYR A 178 8.54 -22.93 15.76
CA TYR A 178 8.23 -23.19 14.35
C TYR A 178 9.39 -23.90 13.67
N LYS A 179 9.12 -24.98 12.94
CA LYS A 179 10.19 -25.76 12.28
C LYS A 179 10.60 -25.19 10.93
N ASN A 180 9.76 -24.36 10.33
CA ASN A 180 9.97 -23.77 9.02
C ASN A 180 9.00 -22.60 8.79
N ASP A 181 9.21 -21.90 7.68
CA ASP A 181 8.42 -20.73 7.30
C ASP A 181 6.96 -21.08 7.02
N ASP A 182 6.66 -22.29 6.54
CA ASP A 182 5.28 -22.72 6.25
C ASP A 182 4.44 -22.74 7.52
N GLU A 183 4.93 -23.36 8.60
CA GLU A 183 4.22 -23.38 9.88
C GLU A 183 4.03 -21.98 10.47
N PHE A 184 5.04 -21.10 10.32
CA PHE A 184 4.98 -19.71 10.78
C PHE A 184 3.92 -18.91 10.01
N PHE A 185 3.96 -18.97 8.67
CA PHE A 185 3.00 -18.27 7.82
C PHE A 185 1.59 -18.85 7.88
N ASP A 186 1.44 -20.15 8.19
CA ASP A 186 0.11 -20.76 8.34
C ASP A 186 -0.62 -20.20 9.56
N ASP A 187 0.06 -20.03 10.70
CA ASP A 187 -0.54 -19.40 11.89
C ASP A 187 -0.81 -17.91 11.67
N LEU A 188 0.09 -17.17 11.01
CA LEU A 188 -0.19 -15.79 10.57
C LEU A 188 -1.44 -15.75 9.67
N GLY A 189 -1.53 -16.67 8.70
CA GLY A 189 -2.68 -16.80 7.82
C GLY A 189 -3.98 -17.01 8.59
N VAL A 190 -3.99 -17.86 9.62
CA VAL A 190 -5.15 -18.04 10.52
C VAL A 190 -5.54 -16.71 11.19
N ALA A 191 -4.57 -15.96 11.70
CA ALA A 191 -4.78 -14.66 12.33
C ALA A 191 -5.37 -13.63 11.35
N TYR A 192 -4.81 -13.48 10.15
CA TYR A 192 -5.31 -12.56 9.12
C TYR A 192 -6.71 -12.94 8.64
N ARG A 193 -6.99 -14.23 8.41
CA ARG A 193 -8.33 -14.67 8.00
C ARG A 193 -9.38 -14.37 9.07
N ALA A 194 -9.03 -14.49 10.35
CA ALA A 194 -9.93 -14.11 11.44
C ALA A 194 -10.23 -12.60 11.45
N GLU A 195 -9.22 -11.75 11.19
CA GLU A 195 -9.41 -10.31 11.02
C GLU A 195 -10.31 -9.98 9.81
N PHE A 196 -10.03 -10.58 8.65
CA PHE A 196 -10.79 -10.35 7.42
C PHE A 196 -12.27 -10.71 7.59
N ARG A 197 -12.55 -11.82 8.27
CA ARG A 197 -13.92 -12.26 8.55
C ARG A 197 -14.65 -11.26 9.46
N GLU A 198 -14.02 -10.80 10.55
CA GLU A 198 -14.67 -9.86 11.47
C GLU A 198 -14.93 -8.50 10.81
N LEU A 199 -13.98 -7.99 10.03
CA LEU A 199 -14.18 -6.79 9.21
C LEU A 199 -15.31 -6.98 8.20
N TYR A 200 -15.37 -8.13 7.53
CA TYR A 200 -16.41 -8.46 6.57
C TYR A 200 -17.81 -8.46 7.20
N GLU A 201 -17.95 -9.06 8.39
CA GLU A 201 -19.18 -9.09 9.19
C GLU A 201 -19.64 -7.68 9.57
N LEU A 202 -18.70 -6.74 9.76
CA LEU A 202 -18.99 -5.32 10.00
C LEU A 202 -19.36 -4.53 8.74
N GLY A 203 -19.26 -5.13 7.55
CA GLY A 203 -19.61 -4.51 6.27
C GLY A 203 -18.41 -4.14 5.39
N CYS A 204 -17.18 -4.45 5.80
CA CYS A 204 -16.00 -4.21 4.98
C CYS A 204 -16.06 -5.06 3.70
N ARG A 205 -15.70 -4.47 2.57
CA ARG A 205 -15.62 -5.15 1.26
C ARG A 205 -14.31 -4.90 0.53
N ASN A 206 -13.40 -4.12 1.11
CA ASN A 206 -12.13 -3.76 0.49
C ASN A 206 -11.01 -3.75 1.54
N ILE A 207 -10.04 -4.63 1.36
CA ILE A 207 -8.82 -4.71 2.18
C ILE A 207 -7.62 -4.57 1.25
N GLN A 208 -6.61 -3.81 1.66
CA GLN A 208 -5.35 -3.69 0.95
C GLN A 208 -4.19 -4.11 1.86
N LEU A 209 -3.33 -4.98 1.34
CA LEU A 209 -2.06 -5.34 1.94
C LEU A 209 -0.94 -4.50 1.30
N ASP A 210 -0.21 -3.74 2.12
CA ASP A 210 0.84 -2.83 1.65
C ASP A 210 2.22 -3.50 1.71
N ASP A 211 2.58 -4.24 0.65
CA ASP A 211 3.79 -5.06 0.61
C ASP A 211 4.84 -4.57 -0.42
N PRO A 212 5.76 -3.67 -0.02
CA PRO A 212 6.84 -3.24 -0.91
C PRO A 212 7.88 -4.34 -1.17
N THR A 213 7.84 -5.45 -0.41
CA THR A 213 8.82 -6.54 -0.51
C THR A 213 8.96 -7.08 -1.93
N PHE A 214 7.83 -7.26 -2.62
CA PHE A 214 7.82 -7.77 -3.99
C PHE A 214 8.59 -6.85 -4.96
N ALA A 215 8.50 -5.53 -4.80
CA ALA A 215 9.23 -4.59 -5.65
C ALA A 215 10.76 -4.65 -5.43
N PHE A 216 11.22 -5.14 -4.27
CA PHE A 216 12.66 -5.33 -4.04
C PHE A 216 13.24 -6.49 -4.84
N PHE A 217 12.43 -7.48 -5.26
CA PHE A 217 12.86 -8.54 -6.18
C PHE A 217 13.05 -8.05 -7.62
N CYS A 218 12.61 -6.84 -7.94
CA CYS A 218 12.91 -6.18 -9.22
C CYS A 218 14.25 -5.42 -9.19
N TYR A 219 14.87 -5.28 -8.03
CA TYR A 219 16.06 -4.46 -7.84
C TYR A 219 17.31 -5.33 -7.75
N GLU A 220 18.16 -5.27 -8.78
CA GLU A 220 19.30 -6.17 -8.92
C GLU A 220 20.24 -6.19 -7.70
N PRO A 221 20.58 -5.06 -7.05
CA PRO A 221 21.40 -5.09 -5.84
C PRO A 221 20.78 -5.90 -4.69
N THR A 222 19.45 -5.91 -4.55
CA THR A 222 18.77 -6.78 -3.58
C THR A 222 18.96 -8.25 -3.96
N VAL A 223 18.66 -8.58 -5.22
CA VAL A 223 18.65 -9.98 -5.69
C VAL A 223 20.06 -10.57 -5.67
N SER A 224 21.06 -9.83 -6.10
CA SER A 224 22.48 -10.20 -5.99
C SER A 224 22.91 -10.34 -4.53
N GLY A 225 22.53 -9.38 -3.66
CA GLY A 225 22.84 -9.46 -2.23
C GLY A 225 22.19 -10.65 -1.51
N MET A 226 21.00 -11.08 -1.94
CA MET A 226 20.38 -12.34 -1.46
C MET A 226 21.24 -13.54 -1.83
N ARG A 227 21.67 -13.65 -3.10
CA ARG A 227 22.52 -14.76 -3.58
C ARG A 227 23.85 -14.82 -2.84
N GLU A 228 24.49 -13.67 -2.63
CA GLU A 228 25.73 -13.56 -1.85
C GLU A 228 25.56 -14.01 -0.39
N ALA A 229 24.39 -13.74 0.20
CA ALA A 229 24.03 -14.20 1.53
C ALA A 229 23.59 -15.67 1.58
N GLY A 230 23.65 -16.41 0.46
CA GLY A 230 23.20 -17.81 0.37
C GLY A 230 21.68 -17.98 0.40
N VAL A 231 20.92 -16.90 0.17
CA VAL A 231 19.46 -16.92 0.08
C VAL A 231 19.05 -17.10 -1.37
N ASP A 232 18.22 -18.11 -1.64
CA ASP A 232 17.63 -18.33 -2.96
C ASP A 232 16.48 -17.33 -3.21
N PRO A 233 16.62 -16.37 -4.13
CA PRO A 233 15.59 -15.36 -4.37
C PRO A 233 14.31 -15.96 -4.96
N GLU A 234 14.40 -17.00 -5.80
CA GLU A 234 13.22 -17.57 -6.44
C GLU A 234 12.35 -18.33 -5.44
N LYS A 235 12.99 -19.11 -4.56
CA LYS A 235 12.32 -19.82 -3.47
C LYS A 235 11.75 -18.85 -2.44
N LEU A 236 12.48 -17.78 -2.10
CA LEU A 236 11.99 -16.78 -1.17
C LEU A 236 10.76 -16.03 -1.73
N LEU A 237 10.76 -15.76 -3.04
CA LEU A 237 9.60 -15.18 -3.72
C LEU A 237 8.38 -16.11 -3.66
N ASP A 238 8.57 -17.43 -3.83
CA ASP A 238 7.49 -18.43 -3.61
C ASP A 238 6.93 -18.37 -2.20
N THR A 239 7.81 -18.31 -1.19
CA THR A 239 7.42 -18.19 0.22
C THR A 239 6.56 -16.95 0.45
N TYR A 240 6.91 -15.80 -0.13
CA TYR A 240 6.13 -14.58 0.06
C TYR A 240 4.81 -14.56 -0.71
N ILE A 241 4.75 -15.11 -1.92
CA ILE A 241 3.48 -15.33 -2.62
C ILE A 241 2.57 -16.21 -1.75
N ARG A 242 3.10 -17.32 -1.22
CA ARG A 242 2.35 -18.22 -0.32
C ARG A 242 1.87 -17.48 0.93
N SER A 243 2.70 -16.64 1.55
CA SER A 243 2.35 -15.89 2.76
C SER A 243 1.10 -15.00 2.58
N ILE A 244 0.93 -14.40 1.40
CA ILE A 244 -0.27 -13.64 1.05
C ILE A 244 -1.45 -14.58 0.82
N ASN A 245 -1.23 -15.63 0.03
CA ASN A 245 -2.30 -16.56 -0.35
C ASN A 245 -2.92 -17.30 0.85
N VAL A 246 -2.13 -17.65 1.87
CA VAL A 246 -2.70 -18.25 3.09
C VAL A 246 -3.59 -17.28 3.86
N CYS A 247 -3.33 -15.97 3.81
CA CYS A 247 -4.17 -14.96 4.44
C CYS A 247 -5.52 -14.78 3.74
N THR A 248 -5.63 -15.16 2.47
CA THR A 248 -6.82 -14.89 1.64
C THR A 248 -7.76 -16.07 1.47
N GLN A 249 -7.31 -17.28 1.84
CA GLN A 249 -8.10 -18.50 1.72
C GLN A 249 -9.49 -18.40 2.36
N GLY A 250 -10.51 -18.88 1.66
CA GLY A 250 -11.87 -18.96 2.19
C GLY A 250 -12.56 -17.60 2.39
N ARG A 251 -11.99 -16.49 1.89
CA ARG A 251 -12.66 -15.17 1.94
C ARG A 251 -13.99 -15.19 1.17
N PRO A 252 -15.02 -14.46 1.61
CA PRO A 252 -16.25 -14.27 0.84
C PRO A 252 -15.97 -13.72 -0.56
N SER A 253 -16.76 -14.14 -1.55
CA SER A 253 -16.51 -13.78 -2.96
C SER A 253 -16.67 -12.29 -3.28
N ASP A 254 -17.34 -11.54 -2.41
CA ASP A 254 -17.50 -10.08 -2.50
C ASP A 254 -16.55 -9.29 -1.58
N LEU A 255 -15.67 -9.97 -0.83
CA LEU A 255 -14.55 -9.32 -0.14
C LEU A 255 -13.36 -9.21 -1.10
N ARG A 256 -13.00 -7.98 -1.46
CA ARG A 256 -11.88 -7.69 -2.34
C ARG A 256 -10.60 -7.49 -1.55
N VAL A 257 -9.53 -8.11 -2.02
CA VAL A 257 -8.18 -7.93 -1.46
C VAL A 257 -7.28 -7.34 -2.54
N GLY A 258 -6.67 -6.19 -2.24
CA GLY A 258 -5.62 -5.57 -3.03
C GLY A 258 -4.23 -5.84 -2.44
N LEU A 259 -3.21 -5.84 -3.30
CA LEU A 259 -1.81 -5.77 -2.89
C LEU A 259 -1.17 -4.53 -3.49
N HIS A 260 -0.57 -3.69 -2.65
CA HIS A 260 0.21 -2.55 -3.08
C HIS A 260 1.70 -2.86 -3.03
N MET A 261 2.38 -2.65 -4.17
CA MET A 261 3.81 -2.87 -4.33
C MET A 261 4.47 -1.53 -4.71
N CYS A 262 5.03 -0.83 -3.73
CA CYS A 262 5.81 0.39 -3.94
C CYS A 262 7.31 0.15 -3.84
N ARG A 263 8.06 1.13 -4.32
CA ARG A 263 9.52 1.15 -4.34
C ARG A 263 10.11 2.04 -3.24
N GLY A 264 9.34 2.32 -2.19
CA GLY A 264 9.70 3.20 -1.09
C GLY A 264 9.09 4.60 -1.21
N ASN A 265 8.67 5.11 -0.05
CA ASN A 265 8.00 6.40 0.08
C ASN A 265 8.22 6.97 1.49
N TYR A 266 9.49 7.02 1.93
CA TYR A 266 9.86 7.54 3.25
C TYR A 266 10.25 9.01 3.13
N LYS A 267 9.37 9.93 3.54
CA LYS A 267 9.58 11.38 3.39
C LYS A 267 9.94 11.79 1.95
N GLY A 268 9.26 11.18 0.98
CA GLY A 268 9.52 11.38 -0.46
C GLY A 268 10.64 10.52 -1.06
N LEU A 269 11.43 9.81 -0.24
CA LEU A 269 12.52 8.96 -0.73
C LEU A 269 12.00 7.60 -1.22
N HIS A 270 12.59 7.13 -2.32
CA HIS A 270 12.47 5.76 -2.80
C HIS A 270 13.72 4.95 -2.39
N PHE A 271 13.58 3.63 -2.36
CA PHE A 271 14.63 2.70 -1.94
C PHE A 271 15.10 1.80 -3.08
N CYS A 272 14.28 1.58 -4.11
CA CYS A 272 14.65 0.72 -5.22
C CYS A 272 14.12 1.22 -6.57
N GLU A 273 14.56 0.54 -7.62
CA GLU A 273 14.22 0.80 -9.03
C GLU A 273 14.08 -0.52 -9.80
N GLY A 274 13.66 -0.43 -11.06
CA GLY A 274 13.54 -1.57 -11.97
C GLY A 274 12.09 -1.90 -12.32
N GLY A 275 11.89 -2.36 -13.56
CA GLY A 275 10.60 -2.82 -14.07
C GLY A 275 10.11 -4.10 -13.38
N TYR A 276 8.81 -4.39 -13.48
CA TYR A 276 8.23 -5.59 -12.88
C TYR A 276 8.55 -6.88 -13.65
N ASP A 277 9.22 -6.81 -14.81
CA ASP A 277 9.54 -7.93 -15.70
C ASP A 277 10.07 -9.18 -14.98
N PRO A 278 11.02 -9.08 -14.02
CA PRO A 278 11.62 -10.26 -13.40
C PRO A 278 10.65 -11.09 -12.56
N ILE A 279 9.55 -10.49 -12.09
CA ILE A 279 8.62 -11.14 -11.17
C ILE A 279 7.20 -11.26 -11.72
N ALA A 280 6.87 -10.55 -12.81
CA ALA A 280 5.49 -10.30 -13.20
C ALA A 280 4.70 -11.56 -13.49
N GLU A 281 5.22 -12.51 -14.26
CA GLU A 281 4.50 -13.76 -14.54
C GLU A 281 4.19 -14.51 -13.24
N LYS A 282 5.19 -14.69 -12.38
CA LYS A 282 5.05 -15.43 -11.13
C LYS A 282 4.13 -14.73 -10.12
N VAL A 283 4.34 -13.43 -9.91
CA VAL A 283 3.64 -12.63 -8.89
C VAL A 283 2.23 -12.26 -9.35
N PHE A 284 2.05 -11.76 -10.58
CA PHE A 284 0.74 -11.32 -11.05
C PHE A 284 -0.24 -12.48 -11.22
N VAL A 285 0.26 -13.67 -11.58
CA VAL A 285 -0.55 -14.88 -11.71
C VAL A 285 -0.69 -15.60 -10.36
N GLY A 286 0.40 -15.73 -9.61
CA GLY A 286 0.46 -16.56 -8.40
C GLY A 286 -0.19 -15.96 -7.16
N LEU A 287 -0.31 -14.64 -7.04
CA LEU A 287 -0.97 -14.00 -5.90
C LEU A 287 -2.49 -14.17 -5.96
N ASP A 288 -3.10 -14.67 -4.89
CA ASP A 288 -4.54 -14.74 -4.69
C ASP A 288 -5.10 -13.40 -4.18
N VAL A 289 -5.00 -12.37 -5.02
CA VAL A 289 -5.57 -11.03 -4.79
C VAL A 289 -6.42 -10.59 -5.98
N ASP A 290 -7.37 -9.70 -5.74
CA ASP A 290 -8.25 -9.16 -6.78
C ASP A 290 -7.61 -7.99 -7.52
N THR A 291 -6.76 -7.21 -6.83
CA THR A 291 -6.22 -5.95 -7.34
C THR A 291 -4.73 -5.79 -7.06
N LEU A 292 -3.98 -5.28 -8.03
CA LEU A 292 -2.58 -4.89 -7.87
C LEU A 292 -2.44 -3.38 -7.98
N TYR A 293 -1.89 -2.72 -6.97
CA TYR A 293 -1.56 -1.29 -6.98
C TYR A 293 -0.07 -1.14 -7.29
N LEU A 294 0.23 -0.70 -8.51
CA LEU A 294 1.58 -0.71 -9.08
C LEU A 294 2.10 0.71 -9.28
N GLU A 295 3.29 0.98 -8.76
CA GLU A 295 3.99 2.26 -8.93
C GLU A 295 4.55 2.37 -10.35
N PHE A 296 4.19 3.47 -11.03
CA PHE A 296 4.61 3.80 -12.38
C PHE A 296 4.79 5.32 -12.56
N ASP A 297 4.96 6.18 -11.55
CA ASP A 297 4.93 7.64 -11.78
C ASP A 297 6.10 8.15 -12.65
N ASP A 298 7.22 7.44 -12.66
CA ASP A 298 8.45 7.80 -13.37
C ASP A 298 9.06 6.64 -14.18
N GLU A 299 10.09 6.95 -14.98
CA GLU A 299 10.79 5.97 -15.83
C GLU A 299 11.53 4.88 -15.03
N ARG A 300 11.95 5.20 -13.80
CA ARG A 300 12.61 4.27 -12.87
C ARG A 300 11.77 3.02 -12.57
N SER A 301 10.45 3.16 -12.67
CA SER A 301 9.49 2.09 -12.44
C SER A 301 9.37 1.09 -13.61
N GLY A 302 10.04 1.35 -14.74
CA GLY A 302 10.07 0.49 -15.92
C GLY A 302 8.91 0.70 -16.89
N SER A 303 8.75 -0.23 -17.84
CA SER A 303 7.70 -0.20 -18.87
C SER A 303 6.40 -0.85 -18.39
N PHE A 304 5.35 -0.74 -19.22
CA PHE A 304 4.08 -1.43 -19.00
C PHE A 304 4.04 -2.87 -19.54
N ASP A 305 5.11 -3.34 -20.21
CA ASP A 305 5.17 -4.68 -20.81
C ASP A 305 4.82 -5.83 -19.83
N PRO A 306 5.21 -5.77 -18.54
CA PRO A 306 4.83 -6.77 -17.55
C PRO A 306 3.31 -6.97 -17.39
N LEU A 307 2.49 -5.95 -17.73
CA LEU A 307 1.04 -6.02 -17.57
C LEU A 307 0.37 -7.05 -18.49
N LYS A 308 1.06 -7.54 -19.53
CA LYS A 308 0.56 -8.63 -20.38
C LYS A 308 0.23 -9.90 -19.57
N TYR A 309 0.95 -10.15 -18.47
CA TYR A 309 0.77 -11.32 -17.60
C TYR A 309 -0.41 -11.22 -16.63
N ILE A 310 -1.04 -10.05 -16.51
CA ILE A 310 -2.20 -9.86 -15.62
C ILE A 310 -3.30 -10.87 -16.01
N PRO A 311 -3.89 -11.64 -15.09
CA PRO A 311 -5.06 -12.46 -15.37
C PRO A 311 -6.31 -11.63 -15.71
N LEU A 312 -7.25 -12.16 -16.52
CA LEU A 312 -8.47 -11.45 -16.91
C LEU A 312 -9.41 -11.10 -15.74
N ASN A 313 -9.29 -11.82 -14.63
CA ASN A 313 -10.10 -11.63 -13.42
C ASN A 313 -9.45 -10.70 -12.38
N LYS A 314 -8.32 -10.08 -12.67
CA LYS A 314 -7.65 -9.12 -11.78
C LYS A 314 -7.75 -7.69 -12.28
N MET A 315 -7.70 -6.75 -11.36
CA MET A 315 -7.66 -5.32 -11.62
C MET A 315 -6.23 -4.79 -11.39
N VAL A 316 -5.86 -3.75 -12.14
CA VAL A 316 -4.60 -3.03 -11.95
C VAL A 316 -4.92 -1.58 -11.68
N VAL A 317 -4.39 -1.06 -10.58
CA VAL A 317 -4.39 0.37 -10.27
C VAL A 317 -3.03 0.91 -10.66
N LEU A 318 -3.03 1.77 -11.68
CA LEU A 318 -1.83 2.41 -12.20
C LEU A 318 -1.50 3.64 -11.35
N GLY A 319 -0.41 3.55 -10.60
CA GLY A 319 0.15 4.63 -9.81
C GLY A 319 0.90 5.63 -10.67
N LEU A 320 0.17 6.52 -11.36
CA LEU A 320 0.72 7.44 -12.37
C LEU A 320 0.96 8.86 -11.84
N VAL A 321 0.39 9.21 -10.69
CA VAL A 321 0.52 10.53 -10.06
C VAL A 321 1.55 10.44 -8.94
N THR A 322 2.59 11.27 -8.95
CA THR A 322 3.59 11.22 -7.88
C THR A 322 3.02 11.78 -6.59
N SER A 323 3.24 11.09 -5.47
CA SER A 323 2.91 11.58 -4.12
C SER A 323 4.12 12.17 -3.40
N LYS A 324 5.26 12.27 -4.08
CA LYS A 324 6.57 12.61 -3.51
C LYS A 324 6.96 14.08 -3.69
N ASN A 325 6.29 14.81 -4.58
CA ASN A 325 6.57 16.22 -4.85
C ASN A 325 5.30 16.96 -5.31
N PRO A 326 5.26 18.30 -5.26
CA PRO A 326 4.03 19.06 -5.49
C PRO A 326 3.69 19.30 -6.97
N LYS A 327 4.59 18.95 -7.91
CA LYS A 327 4.36 19.19 -9.34
C LYS A 327 3.15 18.37 -9.79
N LEU A 328 2.15 19.05 -10.32
CA LEU A 328 0.96 18.40 -10.87
C LEU A 328 1.26 17.83 -12.25
N GLU A 329 0.78 16.62 -12.50
CA GLU A 329 0.88 15.92 -13.77
C GLU A 329 -0.05 16.52 -14.82
N HIS A 330 0.33 16.44 -16.10
CA HIS A 330 -0.53 16.86 -17.19
C HIS A 330 -1.57 15.78 -17.52
N MET A 331 -2.82 16.20 -17.69
CA MET A 331 -3.95 15.32 -17.99
C MET A 331 -3.71 14.47 -19.25
N ASP A 332 -3.16 15.07 -20.31
CA ASP A 332 -2.91 14.36 -21.58
C ASP A 332 -1.81 13.31 -21.45
N ASP A 333 -0.79 13.56 -20.63
CA ASP A 333 0.22 12.56 -20.31
C ASP A 333 -0.40 11.37 -19.57
N LEU A 334 -1.24 11.63 -18.57
CA LEU A 334 -1.91 10.55 -17.83
C LEU A 334 -2.81 9.71 -18.75
N LYS A 335 -3.59 10.33 -19.64
CA LYS A 335 -4.41 9.63 -20.64
C LYS A 335 -3.56 8.76 -21.57
N ARG A 336 -2.48 9.33 -22.11
CA ARG A 336 -1.53 8.61 -22.97
C ARG A 336 -0.95 7.39 -22.25
N ARG A 337 -0.54 7.54 -21.00
CA ARG A 337 0.03 6.44 -20.21
C ARG A 337 -0.97 5.33 -19.88
N VAL A 338 -2.23 5.68 -19.62
CA VAL A 338 -3.31 4.68 -19.49
C VAL A 338 -3.53 3.93 -20.81
N ASP A 339 -3.45 4.63 -21.94
CA ASP A 339 -3.57 4.03 -23.27
C ASP A 339 -2.40 3.09 -23.61
N GLU A 340 -1.17 3.47 -23.23
CA GLU A 340 0.04 2.65 -23.34
C GLU A 340 -0.09 1.37 -22.52
N ALA A 341 -0.54 1.48 -21.26
CA ALA A 341 -0.78 0.32 -20.40
C ALA A 341 -1.84 -0.63 -20.99
N ALA A 342 -2.95 -0.09 -21.50
CA ALA A 342 -3.98 -0.89 -22.15
C ALA A 342 -3.49 -1.56 -23.43
N THR A 343 -2.62 -0.89 -24.17
CA THR A 343 -1.98 -1.43 -25.38
C THR A 343 -1.04 -2.58 -24.99
N ALA A 344 -0.14 -2.39 -24.02
CA ALA A 344 0.77 -3.44 -23.53
C ALA A 344 0.02 -4.70 -23.06
N MET A 345 -1.14 -4.54 -22.43
CA MET A 345 -1.97 -5.66 -21.99
C MET A 345 -2.63 -6.44 -23.14
N SER A 346 -2.92 -5.78 -24.27
CA SER A 346 -3.77 -6.30 -25.36
C SER A 346 -3.01 -6.66 -26.63
N THR A 347 -1.82 -6.10 -26.85
CA THR A 347 -0.94 -6.46 -27.96
C THR A 347 -0.64 -7.96 -27.92
N ASP A 348 -0.86 -8.63 -29.05
CA ASP A 348 -0.66 -10.07 -29.25
C ASP A 348 -1.41 -10.96 -28.24
N ASN A 349 -2.47 -10.45 -27.60
CA ASN A 349 -3.28 -11.19 -26.64
C ASN A 349 -4.66 -11.56 -27.23
N PRO A 350 -4.88 -12.82 -27.66
CA PRO A 350 -6.15 -13.22 -28.27
C PRO A 350 -7.33 -13.21 -27.30
N LEU A 351 -7.06 -13.19 -25.98
CA LEU A 351 -8.09 -13.21 -24.94
C LEU A 351 -8.42 -11.82 -24.40
N ARG A 352 -7.68 -10.78 -24.78
CA ARG A 352 -7.85 -9.43 -24.27
C ARG A 352 -7.79 -8.37 -25.37
N SER A 353 -8.94 -7.83 -25.74
CA SER A 353 -9.00 -6.59 -26.53
C SER A 353 -8.56 -5.37 -25.72
N LYS A 354 -8.18 -4.28 -26.39
CA LYS A 354 -7.85 -3.00 -25.73
C LYS A 354 -8.99 -2.46 -24.85
N VAL A 355 -10.25 -2.67 -25.24
CA VAL A 355 -11.43 -2.32 -24.42
C VAL A 355 -11.49 -3.16 -23.15
N THR A 356 -11.20 -4.45 -23.26
CA THR A 356 -11.11 -5.35 -22.09
C THR A 356 -9.96 -4.94 -21.17
N ALA A 357 -8.80 -4.58 -21.73
CA ALA A 357 -7.67 -4.07 -20.97
C ALA A 357 -8.04 -2.79 -20.20
N LEU A 358 -8.62 -1.79 -20.88
CA LEU A 358 -9.12 -0.57 -20.25
C LEU A 358 -10.15 -0.84 -19.14
N ASN A 359 -10.90 -1.94 -19.22
CA ASN A 359 -11.83 -2.34 -18.16
C ASN A 359 -11.13 -2.90 -16.92
N GLN A 360 -9.89 -3.37 -17.02
CA GLN A 360 -9.07 -3.84 -15.91
C GLN A 360 -8.23 -2.73 -15.25
N LEU A 361 -8.15 -1.53 -15.86
CA LEU A 361 -7.30 -0.44 -15.39
C LEU A 361 -8.05 0.58 -14.51
N CYS A 362 -7.37 1.03 -13.47
CA CYS A 362 -7.73 2.15 -12.60
C CYS A 362 -6.51 3.09 -12.48
N ILE A 363 -6.69 4.29 -11.93
CA ILE A 363 -5.62 5.26 -11.71
C ILE A 363 -5.54 5.66 -10.24
N SER A 364 -4.32 5.86 -9.75
CA SER A 364 -4.04 6.39 -8.42
C SER A 364 -2.74 7.21 -8.40
N PRO A 365 -2.43 7.84 -7.25
CA PRO A 365 -1.06 8.18 -6.95
C PRO A 365 -0.20 6.91 -6.82
N GLN A 366 1.11 7.04 -7.04
CA GLN A 366 2.09 5.94 -7.04
C GLN A 366 2.22 5.21 -5.70
N CYS A 367 2.04 5.94 -4.60
CA CYS A 367 2.03 5.46 -3.24
C CYS A 367 1.09 6.36 -2.44
N GLY A 368 0.98 6.14 -1.12
CA GLY A 368 0.31 7.08 -0.24
C GLY A 368 1.04 8.43 -0.14
N PHE A 369 0.41 9.42 0.47
CA PHE A 369 1.04 10.73 0.72
C PHE A 369 1.82 10.77 2.04
N ALA A 370 1.71 9.75 2.90
CA ALA A 370 2.37 9.71 4.20
C ALA A 370 2.59 8.28 4.74
N SER A 371 3.64 7.60 4.29
CA SER A 371 4.01 6.26 4.81
C SER A 371 4.53 6.26 6.25
N VAL A 372 4.88 7.46 6.75
CA VAL A 372 5.22 7.76 8.14
C VAL A 372 4.53 9.05 8.56
N TRP A 373 4.35 9.27 9.86
CA TRP A 373 3.53 10.36 10.37
C TRP A 373 4.01 11.76 9.96
N GLN A 374 5.32 11.94 9.69
CA GLN A 374 5.88 13.20 9.21
C GLN A 374 5.39 13.58 7.80
N GLY A 375 4.91 12.62 7.02
CA GLY A 375 4.45 12.82 5.64
C GLY A 375 5.56 12.95 4.60
N ASN A 376 5.14 13.07 3.34
CA ASN A 376 6.00 13.42 2.22
C ASN A 376 6.19 14.95 2.12
N PRO A 377 7.17 15.45 1.33
CA PRO A 377 7.38 16.89 1.14
C PRO A 377 6.32 17.49 0.19
N ILE A 378 5.06 17.43 0.63
CA ILE A 378 3.88 17.92 -0.04
C ILE A 378 2.87 18.39 1.02
N THR A 379 2.18 19.49 0.74
CA THR A 379 1.14 20.05 1.61
C THR A 379 -0.20 19.35 1.40
N GLU A 380 -1.12 19.49 2.37
CA GLU A 380 -2.49 18.98 2.23
C GLU A 380 -3.21 19.60 1.02
N GLU A 381 -2.96 20.86 0.68
CA GLU A 381 -3.55 21.51 -0.50
C GLU A 381 -3.04 20.94 -1.82
N GLU A 382 -1.78 20.51 -1.87
CA GLU A 382 -1.20 19.85 -3.04
C GLU A 382 -1.66 18.39 -3.14
N GLU A 383 -1.81 17.69 -2.01
CA GLU A 383 -2.51 16.40 -1.95
C GLU A 383 -3.92 16.51 -2.54
N LYS A 384 -4.70 17.51 -2.12
CA LYS A 384 -6.05 17.78 -2.64
C LYS A 384 -6.06 17.95 -4.15
N LYS A 385 -5.12 18.76 -4.69
CA LYS A 385 -5.00 18.98 -6.15
C LYS A 385 -4.69 17.67 -6.89
N LYS A 386 -3.83 16.81 -6.32
CA LYS A 386 -3.48 15.52 -6.92
C LYS A 386 -4.62 14.50 -6.85
N LEU A 387 -5.36 14.45 -5.74
CA LEU A 387 -6.56 13.62 -5.61
C LEU A 387 -7.69 14.12 -6.53
N ALA A 388 -7.85 15.43 -6.71
CA ALA A 388 -8.80 16.00 -7.65
C ALA A 388 -8.46 15.67 -9.12
N LEU A 389 -7.16 15.59 -9.46
CA LEU A 389 -6.70 15.26 -10.82
C LEU A 389 -7.14 13.86 -11.28
N ILE A 390 -7.26 12.92 -10.35
CA ILE A 390 -7.65 11.54 -10.62
C ILE A 390 -9.16 11.28 -10.46
N ASP A 391 -9.93 12.25 -9.95
CA ASP A 391 -11.37 12.11 -9.67
C ASP A 391 -12.16 11.59 -10.90
N ALA A 392 -13.14 10.73 -10.64
CA ALA A 392 -14.05 10.16 -11.63
C ALA A 392 -15.06 11.17 -12.20
N ARG A 393 -15.22 12.37 -11.62
CA ARG A 393 -16.13 13.41 -12.12
C ARG A 393 -15.49 14.30 -13.20
N ASN A 394 -14.24 14.71 -13.00
CA ASN A 394 -13.56 15.70 -13.85
C ASN A 394 -12.10 15.33 -14.22
N GLY A 395 -11.59 14.19 -13.74
CA GLY A 395 -10.20 13.77 -13.88
C GLY A 395 -9.98 12.72 -14.98
N VAL A 396 -8.80 12.08 -14.98
CA VAL A 396 -8.44 11.06 -15.98
C VAL A 396 -9.46 9.92 -16.01
N ALA A 397 -9.98 9.54 -14.84
CA ALA A 397 -10.97 8.50 -14.69
C ALA A 397 -12.29 8.83 -15.43
N SER A 398 -12.72 10.10 -15.49
CA SER A 398 -13.92 10.52 -16.23
C SER A 398 -13.71 10.44 -17.75
N SER A 399 -12.56 10.90 -18.25
CA SER A 399 -12.26 10.87 -19.69
C SER A 399 -12.14 9.45 -20.26
N SER A 400 -11.74 8.48 -19.43
CA SER A 400 -11.75 7.05 -19.80
C SER A 400 -13.17 6.50 -19.99
N LEU A 401 -14.18 7.14 -19.38
CA LEU A 401 -15.61 6.87 -19.59
C LEU A 401 -16.14 7.62 -20.82
N GLU A 402 -15.64 8.82 -21.11
CA GLU A 402 -15.99 9.57 -22.34
C GLU A 402 -15.52 8.86 -23.60
N ALA A 403 -14.33 8.25 -23.59
CA ALA A 403 -13.84 7.37 -24.66
C ALA A 403 -14.76 6.15 -24.91
N ARG A 404 -15.73 5.90 -24.01
CA ARG A 404 -16.75 4.85 -24.08
C ARG A 404 -18.17 5.40 -24.34
N GLY A 405 -18.30 6.69 -24.66
CA GLY A 405 -19.57 7.33 -25.03
C GLY A 405 -20.45 7.79 -23.85
N VAL A 406 -19.89 7.99 -22.65
CA VAL A 406 -20.63 8.48 -21.47
C VAL A 406 -20.15 9.89 -21.11
N SER A 407 -21.00 10.91 -21.23
CA SER A 407 -20.65 12.32 -20.98
C SER A 407 -21.23 12.87 -19.66
N PHE A 408 -20.51 13.81 -19.04
CA PHE A 408 -20.99 14.66 -17.95
C PHE A 408 -20.54 16.13 -18.16
N PRO A 409 -21.30 17.16 -17.72
CA PRO A 409 -20.99 18.56 -18.03
C PRO A 409 -20.28 19.33 -16.89
N GLY A 410 -19.15 20.02 -17.21
CA GLY A 410 -18.78 21.36 -16.69
C GLY A 410 -17.45 21.61 -15.92
N LEU A 411 -16.45 22.22 -16.60
CA LEU A 411 -15.53 23.40 -16.30
C LEU A 411 -14.95 23.65 -14.86
N VAL A 412 -13.72 24.15 -14.53
CA VAL A 412 -12.78 25.23 -15.01
C VAL A 412 -11.33 25.01 -14.44
N HIS A 413 -10.26 25.53 -15.07
CA HIS A 413 -8.81 25.45 -14.71
C HIS A 413 -8.22 26.67 -13.94
N TYR A 414 -7.12 26.47 -13.17
CA TYR A 414 -6.19 27.54 -12.67
C TYR A 414 -4.69 27.09 -12.58
N PRO A 415 -3.68 28.01 -12.68
CA PRO A 415 -2.24 27.70 -12.77
C PRO A 415 -1.41 27.96 -11.47
N PRO A 416 -0.08 27.62 -11.41
CA PRO A 416 0.71 27.45 -10.17
C PRO A 416 1.76 28.56 -9.87
N PRO A 417 2.48 28.50 -8.72
CA PRO A 417 3.93 28.77 -8.72
C PRO A 417 4.81 27.93 -7.75
N ASN A 418 6.13 28.10 -7.95
CA ASN A 418 7.33 27.34 -7.52
C ASN A 418 7.80 27.48 -6.04
N SER A 419 8.56 26.48 -5.54
CA SER A 419 10.03 26.53 -5.22
C SER A 419 10.44 25.54 -4.08
N GLY A 420 11.69 25.04 -4.14
CA GLY A 420 12.18 23.82 -3.45
C GLY A 420 12.87 23.98 -2.08
N TYR A 421 13.28 22.84 -1.50
CA TYR A 421 14.01 22.73 -0.22
C TYR A 421 15.03 21.57 -0.20
N LEU A 422 16.11 21.74 0.59
CA LEU A 422 17.15 20.76 0.94
C LEU A 422 16.71 19.91 2.15
N ILE A 423 17.04 18.61 2.15
CA ILE A 423 16.64 17.61 3.17
C ILE A 423 17.79 17.36 4.16
N ASP A 424 17.47 17.39 5.46
CA ASP A 424 18.32 16.96 6.57
C ASP A 424 18.19 15.43 6.80
N LEU A 425 19.33 14.73 6.77
CA LEU A 425 19.44 13.27 6.82
C LEU A 425 19.57 12.68 8.24
N GLN A 426 19.49 13.50 9.30
CA GLN A 426 19.65 13.01 10.69
C GLN A 426 18.40 12.32 11.29
N GLY A 427 17.24 12.36 10.63
CA GLY A 427 15.96 11.85 11.15
C GLY A 427 15.57 10.43 10.70
N LEU A 428 16.54 9.53 10.49
CA LEU A 428 16.31 8.14 10.05
C LEU A 428 16.07 7.14 11.19
N CYS A 429 16.25 7.56 12.45
CA CYS A 429 15.94 6.73 13.60
C CYS A 429 14.48 6.94 13.99
N LEU A 430 13.61 5.97 13.71
CA LEU A 430 12.31 5.86 14.37
C LEU A 430 12.60 5.53 15.82
N GLN A 431 12.68 6.54 16.68
CA GLN A 431 12.57 6.27 18.11
C GLN A 431 11.15 5.75 18.36
N PRO A 432 10.98 4.54 18.91
CA PRO A 432 9.66 4.11 19.31
C PRO A 432 9.11 5.10 20.33
N LEU A 433 7.86 5.50 20.14
CA LEU A 433 7.10 6.19 21.18
C LEU A 433 7.19 5.31 22.43
N GLN A 434 7.92 5.80 23.45
CA GLN A 434 7.94 5.16 24.76
C GLN A 434 6.48 5.07 25.22
N ARG A 435 6.03 3.84 25.46
CA ARG A 435 4.69 3.56 25.99
C ARG A 435 4.57 4.07 27.42
#